data_AF-A0A932I797-F1
#
_entry.id   AF-A0A932I797-F1
#
_cell.length_a   1.000
_cell.length_b   1.000
_cell.length_c   1.000
_cell.angle_alpha   90.00
_cell.angle_beta   90.00
_cell.angle_gamma   90.00
#
_symmetry.space_group_name_H-M   'P 1'
#
loop_
_entity.id
_entity.type
_entity.pdbx_description
1 polymer ?
#
loop_
_entity_poly.entity_id
_entity_poly.type
_entity_poly.pdbx_seq_one_letter_code
_entity_poly.pdbx_strand_id
1 'polypeptide(L)'
;MKIILTLLVCSFLFLPFATTAQNEPSPEAEAFYKNAMAAINAKHVKWIKTTAVEVNEKKLSEADVMTRAKSYGALGNMNSQDIEAIAFLVLMQASKSAQEDLKAIMANVKSVNEQKAKLRNAMNKINSSRSISNRQLDSFSLVINQTNALQKRNNPDTVKLAKPASVRRTVTKKEIDATVEKMKSSLDSMSEMGEMESLRLQSAMDRMSKAMSILSNLLKKIHDTQQSIIQNLK
;
A
#
# COMPACT_ATOMS: atom_id res chain seq x y z
N MET A 1 -21.08 -32.08 -25.03
CA MET A 1 -19.94 -31.12 -25.17
C MET A 1 -20.22 -29.80 -24.43
N LYS A 2 -20.38 -29.82 -23.09
CA LYS A 2 -20.54 -28.59 -22.27
C LYS A 2 -19.67 -28.57 -21.00
N ILE A 3 -18.94 -29.66 -20.73
CA ILE A 3 -18.14 -29.84 -19.51
C ILE A 3 -16.66 -29.43 -19.74
N ILE A 4 -16.22 -29.35 -20.99
CA ILE A 4 -14.82 -29.01 -21.34
C ILE A 4 -14.60 -27.48 -21.34
N LEU A 5 -15.65 -26.67 -21.52
CA LEU A 5 -15.53 -25.21 -21.60
C LEU A 5 -15.48 -24.51 -20.21
N THR A 6 -16.00 -25.14 -19.16
CA THR A 6 -15.99 -24.59 -17.80
C THR A 6 -14.68 -24.82 -17.03
N LEU A 7 -13.84 -25.77 -17.48
CA LEU A 7 -12.53 -26.03 -16.89
C LEU A 7 -11.45 -25.03 -17.35
N LEU A 8 -11.66 -24.37 -18.49
CA LEU A 8 -10.69 -23.42 -19.05
C LEU A 8 -10.78 -22.01 -18.42
N VAL A 9 -11.90 -21.67 -17.78
CA VAL A 9 -12.10 -20.36 -17.13
C VAL A 9 -11.62 -20.35 -15.66
N CYS A 10 -11.57 -21.51 -14.99
CA CYS A 10 -11.08 -21.59 -13.60
C CYS A 10 -9.54 -21.66 -13.48
N SER A 11 -8.80 -21.85 -14.58
CA SER A 11 -7.34 -21.97 -14.54
C SER A 11 -6.60 -20.62 -14.57
N PHE A 12 -7.31 -19.50 -14.74
CA PHE A 12 -6.70 -18.15 -14.75
C PHE A 12 -6.66 -17.46 -13.38
N LEU A 13 -7.14 -18.10 -12.30
CA LEU A 13 -7.20 -17.50 -10.96
C LEU A 13 -6.13 -18.01 -9.97
N PHE A 14 -5.16 -18.77 -10.44
CA PHE A 14 -4.03 -19.23 -9.63
C PHE A 14 -2.71 -18.99 -10.36
N LEU A 15 -2.41 -17.71 -10.65
CA LEU A 15 -1.01 -17.33 -10.78
C LEU A 15 -0.44 -17.18 -9.36
N PRO A 16 0.63 -17.90 -9.00
CA PRO A 16 1.45 -17.46 -7.89
C PRO A 16 1.99 -16.10 -8.28
N PHE A 17 1.73 -15.07 -7.47
CA PHE A 17 2.51 -13.84 -7.46
C PHE A 17 3.93 -14.19 -6.99
N ALA A 18 4.65 -14.95 -7.80
CA ALA A 18 6.07 -15.12 -7.70
C ALA A 18 6.68 -13.79 -8.16
N THR A 19 7.15 -13.03 -7.19
CA THR A 19 8.42 -12.33 -7.31
C THR A 19 8.55 -11.38 -8.50
N THR A 20 7.64 -10.41 -8.61
CA THR A 20 7.95 -9.12 -9.26
C THR A 20 8.04 -8.01 -8.20
N ALA A 21 8.70 -8.32 -7.09
CA ALA A 21 9.14 -7.33 -6.12
C ALA A 21 10.56 -6.89 -6.48
N GLN A 22 10.72 -6.21 -7.61
CA GLN A 22 11.93 -5.47 -7.92
C GLN A 22 11.53 -4.02 -8.22
N ASN A 23 10.99 -3.38 -7.18
CA ASN A 23 10.60 -1.97 -7.13
C ASN A 23 11.50 -1.20 -6.14
N GLU A 24 12.73 -1.66 -5.94
CA GLU A 24 13.75 -0.89 -5.23
C GLU A 24 14.56 -0.09 -6.26
N PRO A 25 14.91 1.17 -5.95
CA PRO A 25 15.89 1.89 -6.76
C PRO A 25 17.16 1.04 -6.88
N SER A 26 17.80 1.05 -8.06
CA SER A 26 19.05 0.30 -8.30
C SER A 26 20.01 0.49 -7.11
N PRO A 27 20.71 -0.56 -6.64
CA PRO A 27 21.65 -0.45 -5.51
C PRO A 27 22.67 0.70 -5.66
N GLU A 28 23.00 1.04 -6.91
CA GLU A 28 23.86 2.15 -7.27
C GLU A 28 23.23 3.54 -7.00
N ALA A 29 21.93 3.70 -7.29
CA ALA A 29 21.19 4.93 -7.06
C ALA A 29 21.05 5.22 -5.55
N GLU A 30 20.88 4.17 -4.75
CA GLU A 30 20.86 4.27 -3.29
C GLU A 30 22.23 4.66 -2.72
N ALA A 31 23.30 4.06 -3.26
CA ALA A 31 24.66 4.40 -2.86
C ALA A 31 24.98 5.87 -3.18
N PHE A 32 24.64 6.35 -4.38
CA PHE A 32 24.80 7.75 -4.75
C PHE A 32 23.97 8.67 -3.84
N TYR A 33 22.68 8.36 -3.62
CA TYR A 33 21.82 9.15 -2.74
C TYR A 33 22.40 9.25 -1.32
N LYS A 34 22.85 8.12 -0.75
CA LYS A 34 23.42 8.08 0.60
C LYS A 34 24.69 8.93 0.69
N ASN A 35 25.57 8.81 -0.31
CA ASN A 35 26.81 9.56 -0.36
C ASN A 35 26.55 11.07 -0.56
N ALA A 36 25.64 11.44 -1.46
CA ALA A 36 25.27 12.83 -1.73
C ALA A 36 24.63 13.47 -0.49
N MET A 37 23.63 12.84 0.12
CA MET A 37 22.96 13.37 1.31
C MET A 37 23.88 13.52 2.53
N ALA A 38 24.96 12.73 2.60
CA ALA A 38 25.97 12.86 3.65
C ALA A 38 27.02 13.95 3.34
N ALA A 39 27.25 14.26 2.06
CA ALA A 39 28.29 15.20 1.63
C ALA A 39 27.78 16.64 1.46
N ILE A 40 26.49 16.85 1.21
CA ILE A 40 25.91 18.18 0.95
C ILE A 40 25.55 18.95 2.24
N ASN A 41 25.52 20.28 2.14
CA ASN A 41 25.14 21.17 3.24
C ASN A 41 23.72 20.90 3.78
N ALA A 42 23.54 21.01 5.11
CA ALA A 42 22.27 20.84 5.80
C ALA A 42 21.11 21.69 5.25
N LYS A 43 21.39 22.88 4.69
CA LYS A 43 20.39 23.74 4.03
C LYS A 43 19.75 23.02 2.83
N HIS A 44 20.56 22.39 1.99
CA HIS A 44 20.10 21.65 0.82
C HIS A 44 19.34 20.39 1.25
N VAL A 45 19.85 19.66 2.23
CA VAL A 45 19.16 18.48 2.81
C VAL A 45 17.76 18.84 3.31
N LYS A 46 17.63 19.94 4.07
CA LYS A 46 16.34 20.39 4.60
C LYS A 46 15.37 20.73 3.46
N TRP A 47 15.83 21.49 2.46
CA TRP A 47 15.02 21.83 1.31
C TRP A 47 14.58 20.60 0.50
N ILE A 48 15.49 19.64 0.28
CA ILE A 48 15.20 18.37 -0.40
C ILE A 48 14.09 17.61 0.33
N LYS A 49 14.20 17.46 1.66
CA LYS A 49 13.19 16.76 2.47
C LYS A 49 11.83 17.45 2.42
N THR A 50 11.78 18.76 2.59
CA THR A 50 10.51 19.51 2.54
C THR A 50 9.89 19.43 1.15
N THR A 51 10.68 19.61 0.09
CA THR A 51 10.17 19.54 -1.28
C THR A 51 9.68 18.14 -1.62
N ALA A 52 10.36 17.09 -1.17
CA ALA A 52 9.95 15.71 -1.40
C ALA A 52 8.59 15.39 -0.74
N VAL A 53 8.33 15.91 0.46
CA VAL A 53 7.01 15.80 1.11
C VAL A 53 5.95 16.49 0.26
N GLU A 54 6.21 17.72 -0.19
CA GLU A 54 5.26 18.43 -1.05
C GLU A 54 4.99 17.73 -2.38
N VAL A 55 6.00 17.07 -2.96
CA VAL A 55 5.84 16.28 -4.19
C VAL A 55 4.89 15.12 -3.96
N ASN A 56 5.00 14.44 -2.82
CA ASN A 56 4.11 13.34 -2.47
C ASN A 56 2.69 13.80 -2.17
N GLU A 57 2.53 14.90 -1.42
CA GLU A 57 1.24 15.46 -1.03
C GLU A 57 0.49 16.10 -2.20
N LYS A 58 1.14 16.98 -2.95
CA LYS A 58 0.53 17.75 -4.05
C LYS A 58 0.56 17.02 -5.39
N LYS A 59 1.15 15.83 -5.44
CA LYS A 59 1.32 15.02 -6.68
C LYS A 59 2.01 15.83 -7.79
N LEU A 60 3.03 16.61 -7.41
CA LEU A 60 3.74 17.47 -8.34
C LEU A 60 4.40 16.65 -9.45
N SER A 61 4.37 17.19 -10.66
CA SER A 61 5.02 16.57 -11.81
C SER A 61 6.53 16.78 -11.77
N GLU A 62 7.27 15.99 -12.55
CA GLU A 62 8.70 16.18 -12.74
C GLU A 62 9.05 17.61 -13.19
N ALA A 63 8.25 18.19 -14.08
CA ALA A 63 8.44 19.56 -14.55
C ALA A 63 8.34 20.58 -13.40
N ASP A 64 7.45 20.33 -12.43
CA ASP A 64 7.29 21.17 -11.25
C ASP A 64 8.49 21.03 -10.30
N VAL A 65 8.99 19.81 -10.12
CA VAL A 65 10.19 19.55 -9.31
C VAL A 65 11.42 20.22 -9.93
N MET A 66 11.60 20.09 -11.25
CA MET A 66 12.67 20.75 -11.99
C MET A 66 12.56 22.26 -11.94
N THR A 67 11.34 22.82 -12.04
CA THR A 67 11.11 24.26 -11.94
C THR A 67 11.47 24.77 -10.53
N ARG A 68 11.07 24.06 -9.49
CA ARG A 68 11.41 24.40 -8.10
C ARG A 68 12.90 24.28 -7.84
N ALA A 69 13.55 23.24 -8.35
CA ALA A 69 15.00 23.06 -8.25
C ALA A 69 15.74 24.20 -8.97
N LYS A 70 15.26 24.63 -10.14
CA LYS A 70 15.81 25.79 -10.87
C LYS A 70 15.65 27.09 -10.06
N SER A 71 14.47 27.35 -9.50
CA SER A 71 14.24 28.54 -8.66
C SER A 71 15.15 28.54 -7.43
N TYR A 72 15.33 27.38 -6.81
CA TYR A 72 16.22 27.23 -5.65
C TYR A 72 17.70 27.37 -6.02
N GLY A 73 18.13 26.75 -7.12
CA GLY A 73 19.50 26.82 -7.61
C GLY A 73 19.90 28.20 -8.11
N ALA A 74 18.98 28.95 -8.72
CA ALA A 74 19.20 30.34 -9.12
C ALA A 74 19.50 31.26 -7.92
N LEU A 75 18.88 30.99 -6.76
CA LEU A 75 19.15 31.71 -5.51
C LEU A 75 20.52 31.34 -4.90
N GLY A 76 21.10 30.21 -5.30
CA GLY A 76 22.38 29.71 -4.83
C GLY A 76 23.53 29.86 -5.84
N ASN A 77 23.30 30.51 -6.99
CA ASN A 77 24.24 30.56 -8.11
C ASN A 77 24.74 29.16 -8.54
N MET A 78 23.86 28.16 -8.46
CA MET A 78 24.17 26.76 -8.77
C MET A 78 24.17 26.55 -10.29
N ASN A 79 25.07 25.70 -10.79
CA ASN A 79 25.09 25.40 -12.21
C ASN A 79 23.90 24.47 -12.58
N SER A 80 23.64 24.30 -13.88
CA SER A 80 22.54 23.45 -14.35
C SER A 80 22.66 21.98 -13.91
N GLN A 81 23.88 21.48 -13.70
CA GLN A 81 24.11 20.08 -13.28
C GLN A 81 23.77 19.88 -11.80
N ASP A 82 24.10 20.86 -10.95
CA ASP A 82 23.77 20.88 -9.53
C ASP A 82 22.25 20.94 -9.31
N ILE A 83 21.55 21.69 -10.16
CA ILE A 83 20.08 21.77 -10.18
C ILE A 83 19.47 20.40 -10.51
N GLU A 84 19.99 19.71 -11.51
CA GLU A 84 19.53 18.35 -11.89
C GLU A 84 19.80 17.34 -10.76
N ALA A 85 20.95 17.42 -10.10
CA ALA A 85 21.30 16.56 -8.99
C ALA A 85 20.43 16.79 -7.75
N ILE A 86 20.11 18.05 -7.42
CA ILE A 86 19.17 18.34 -6.34
C ILE A 86 17.77 17.83 -6.68
N ALA A 87 17.31 18.02 -7.93
CA ALA A 87 16.04 17.48 -8.38
C ALA A 87 16.01 15.95 -8.29
N PHE A 88 17.11 15.27 -8.64
CA PHE A 88 17.26 13.83 -8.42
C PHE A 88 17.05 13.44 -6.97
N LEU A 89 17.73 14.11 -6.04
CA LEU A 89 17.65 13.81 -4.62
C LEU A 89 16.23 14.02 -4.07
N VAL A 90 15.51 15.05 -4.55
CA VAL A 90 14.09 15.26 -4.25
C VAL A 90 13.24 14.11 -4.76
N LEU A 91 13.39 13.73 -6.02
CA LEU A 91 12.64 12.63 -6.63
C LEU A 91 12.93 11.29 -5.95
N MET A 92 14.19 11.04 -5.57
CA MET A 92 14.60 9.84 -4.86
C MET A 92 13.99 9.79 -3.45
N GLN A 93 14.05 10.91 -2.72
CA GLN A 93 13.43 11.02 -1.40
C GLN A 93 11.89 10.84 -1.49
N ALA A 94 11.25 11.44 -2.48
CA ALA A 94 9.83 11.32 -2.73
C ALA A 94 9.46 9.87 -3.05
N SER A 95 10.23 9.22 -3.93
CA SER A 95 10.02 7.81 -4.32
C SER A 95 10.17 6.86 -3.14
N LYS A 96 11.17 7.08 -2.26
CA LYS A 96 11.35 6.28 -1.05
C LYS A 96 10.16 6.40 -0.10
N SER A 97 9.66 7.61 0.13
CA SER A 97 8.47 7.83 0.94
C SER A 97 7.21 7.23 0.29
N ALA A 98 7.07 7.32 -1.04
CA ALA A 98 5.97 6.69 -1.76
C ALA A 98 6.02 5.15 -1.68
N GLN A 99 7.22 4.55 -1.63
CA GLN A 99 7.41 3.12 -1.42
C GLN A 99 6.97 2.67 -0.02
N GLU A 100 7.25 3.48 1.01
CA GLU A 100 6.76 3.24 2.37
C GLU A 100 5.23 3.29 2.42
N ASP A 101 4.61 4.28 1.76
CA ASP A 101 3.15 4.38 1.65
C ASP A 101 2.55 3.17 0.92
N LEU A 102 3.19 2.73 -0.16
CA LEU A 102 2.78 1.56 -0.93
C LEU A 102 2.82 0.28 -0.08
N LYS A 103 3.87 0.12 0.73
CA LYS A 103 4.00 -1.00 1.67
C LYS A 103 2.86 -0.98 2.70
N ALA A 104 2.49 0.21 3.20
CA ALA A 104 1.36 0.35 4.10
C ALA A 104 0.01 -0.01 3.43
N ILE A 105 -0.22 0.44 2.20
CA ILE A 105 -1.41 0.07 1.41
C ILE A 105 -1.46 -1.44 1.17
N MET A 106 -0.34 -2.06 0.79
CA MET A 106 -0.27 -3.50 0.57
C MET A 106 -0.56 -4.30 1.86
N ALA A 107 -0.07 -3.84 3.01
CA ALA A 107 -0.40 -4.45 4.30
C ALA A 107 -1.90 -4.38 4.60
N ASN A 108 -2.55 -3.26 4.30
CA ASN A 108 -4.00 -3.11 4.43
C ASN A 108 -4.77 -4.04 3.49
N VAL A 109 -4.40 -4.09 2.20
CA VAL A 109 -5.01 -5.00 1.21
C VAL A 109 -4.88 -6.45 1.66
N LYS A 110 -3.71 -6.85 2.17
CA LYS A 110 -3.49 -8.20 2.69
C LYS A 110 -4.41 -8.50 3.88
N SER A 111 -4.49 -7.60 4.84
CA SER A 111 -5.37 -7.73 6.01
C SER A 111 -6.85 -7.85 5.62
N VAL A 112 -7.31 -7.02 4.67
CA VAL A 112 -8.68 -7.08 4.13
C VAL A 112 -8.93 -8.43 3.44
N ASN A 113 -8.00 -8.91 2.63
CA ASN A 113 -8.14 -10.21 1.94
C ASN A 113 -8.18 -11.39 2.93
N GLU A 114 -7.33 -11.39 3.96
CA GLU A 114 -7.33 -12.41 5.01
C GLU A 114 -8.67 -12.44 5.77
N GLN A 115 -9.23 -11.27 6.09
CA GLN A 115 -10.52 -11.17 6.75
C GLN A 115 -11.69 -11.60 5.85
N LYS A 116 -11.68 -11.21 4.56
CA LYS A 116 -12.66 -11.71 3.58
C LYS A 116 -12.62 -13.23 3.49
N ALA A 117 -11.43 -13.83 3.52
CA ALA A 117 -11.29 -15.29 3.54
C ALA A 117 -11.88 -15.90 4.83
N LYS A 118 -11.64 -15.30 6.00
CA LYS A 118 -12.24 -15.74 7.27
C LYS A 118 -13.78 -15.69 7.24
N LEU A 119 -14.36 -14.60 6.73
CA LEU A 119 -15.81 -14.45 6.59
C LEU A 119 -16.40 -15.47 5.61
N ARG A 120 -15.78 -15.68 4.45
CA ARG A 120 -16.23 -16.70 3.49
C ARG A 120 -16.18 -18.11 4.08
N ASN A 121 -15.11 -18.44 4.81
CA ASN A 121 -14.97 -19.72 5.48
C ASN A 121 -16.01 -19.91 6.59
N ALA A 122 -16.29 -18.87 7.38
CA ALA A 122 -17.33 -18.89 8.40
C ALA A 122 -18.72 -19.07 7.78
N MET A 123 -19.01 -18.30 6.72
CA MET A 123 -20.26 -18.37 5.97
C MET A 123 -20.48 -19.75 5.33
N ASN A 124 -19.45 -20.33 4.71
CA ASN A 124 -19.52 -21.68 4.16
C ASN A 124 -19.80 -22.72 5.24
N LYS A 125 -19.15 -22.62 6.42
CA LYS A 125 -19.42 -23.51 7.55
C LYS A 125 -20.87 -23.39 8.05
N ILE A 126 -21.41 -22.18 8.12
CA ILE A 126 -22.81 -21.94 8.50
C ILE A 126 -23.77 -22.56 7.47
N ASN A 127 -23.54 -22.31 6.18
CA ASN A 127 -24.40 -22.81 5.11
C ASN A 127 -24.34 -24.34 4.95
N SER A 128 -23.18 -24.95 5.20
CA SER A 128 -23.02 -26.41 5.16
C SER A 128 -23.53 -27.11 6.43
N SER A 129 -23.68 -26.39 7.55
CA SER A 129 -24.13 -26.97 8.82
C SER A 129 -25.64 -26.79 8.99
N ARG A 130 -26.40 -27.88 8.93
CA ARG A 130 -27.87 -27.87 9.12
C ARG A 130 -28.30 -27.44 10.54
N SER A 131 -27.42 -27.57 11.53
CA SER A 131 -27.58 -27.07 12.90
C SER A 131 -26.24 -26.55 13.42
N ILE A 132 -26.28 -25.41 14.11
CA ILE A 132 -25.08 -24.72 14.59
C ILE A 132 -25.19 -24.64 16.11
N SER A 133 -24.13 -25.05 16.82
CA SER A 133 -24.09 -24.96 18.27
C SER A 133 -23.94 -23.50 18.74
N ASN A 134 -24.45 -23.16 19.93
CA ASN A 134 -24.28 -21.80 20.51
C ASN A 134 -22.82 -21.34 20.53
N ARG A 135 -21.89 -22.25 20.88
CA ARG A 135 -20.46 -21.94 20.90
C ARG A 135 -19.91 -21.56 19.52
N GLN A 136 -20.44 -22.18 18.47
CA GLN A 136 -20.05 -21.86 17.09
C GLN A 136 -20.63 -20.51 16.68
N LEU A 137 -21.87 -20.22 17.05
CA LEU A 137 -22.52 -18.93 16.79
C LEU A 137 -21.82 -17.77 17.51
N ASP A 138 -21.42 -17.97 18.77
CA ASP A 138 -20.59 -17.01 19.51
C ASP A 138 -19.25 -16.77 18.80
N SER A 139 -18.58 -17.84 18.37
CA SER A 139 -17.32 -17.74 17.61
C SER A 139 -17.50 -16.97 16.30
N PHE A 140 -18.63 -17.15 15.62
CA PHE A 140 -18.97 -16.43 14.40
C PHE A 140 -19.25 -14.95 14.66
N SER A 141 -19.99 -14.63 15.73
CA SER A 141 -20.22 -13.24 16.14
C SER A 141 -18.93 -12.51 16.51
N LEU A 142 -17.95 -13.22 17.09
CA LEU A 142 -16.62 -12.68 17.37
C LEU A 142 -15.88 -12.31 16.08
N VAL A 143 -15.93 -13.17 15.06
CA VAL A 143 -15.33 -12.89 13.74
C VAL A 143 -15.96 -11.64 13.11
N ILE A 144 -17.29 -11.51 13.16
CA ILE A 144 -18.00 -10.34 12.61
C ILE A 144 -17.65 -9.05 13.38
N ASN A 145 -17.55 -9.12 14.71
CA ASN A 145 -17.18 -7.95 15.51
C ASN A 145 -15.73 -7.53 15.25
N GLN A 146 -14.83 -8.50 15.03
CA GLN A 146 -13.44 -8.25 14.67
C GLN A 146 -13.33 -7.57 13.29
N THR A 147 -14.10 -8.00 12.29
CA THR A 147 -14.10 -7.36 10.96
C THR A 147 -14.67 -5.95 11.00
N ASN A 148 -15.74 -5.72 11.77
CA ASN A 148 -16.31 -4.39 11.96
C ASN A 148 -15.36 -3.41 12.68
N ALA A 149 -14.52 -3.88 13.59
CA ALA A 149 -13.50 -3.04 14.25
C ALA A 149 -12.43 -2.56 13.25
N LEU A 150 -12.05 -3.43 12.32
CA LEU A 150 -11.07 -3.14 11.27
C LEU A 150 -11.63 -2.18 10.22
N GLN A 151 -12.92 -2.30 9.90
CA GLN A 151 -13.64 -1.32 9.06
C GLN A 151 -13.59 0.10 9.66
N LYS A 152 -13.67 0.22 10.99
CA LYS A 152 -13.61 1.52 11.69
C LYS A 152 -12.18 2.03 11.95
N ARG A 153 -11.14 1.37 11.42
CA ARG A 153 -9.71 1.62 11.76
C ARG A 153 -9.44 1.64 13.28
N ASN A 154 -10.27 0.95 14.06
CA ASN A 154 -10.02 0.79 15.49
C ASN A 154 -9.10 -0.42 15.69
N ASN A 155 -8.21 -0.34 16.68
CA ASN A 155 -7.29 -1.43 16.98
C ASN A 155 -8.09 -2.70 17.34
N PRO A 156 -7.98 -3.81 16.57
CA PRO A 156 -8.75 -5.04 16.80
C PRO A 156 -8.54 -5.62 18.22
N ASP A 157 -7.42 -5.30 18.87
CA ASP A 157 -7.06 -5.77 20.20
C ASP A 157 -7.84 -5.11 21.34
N THR A 158 -8.53 -3.99 21.07
CA THR A 158 -9.34 -3.27 22.08
C THR A 158 -10.80 -3.69 22.14
N VAL A 159 -11.23 -4.62 21.27
CA VAL A 159 -12.60 -5.14 21.26
C VAL A 159 -12.80 -6.08 22.45
N LYS A 160 -12.90 -5.52 23.66
CA LYS A 160 -13.35 -6.23 24.85
C LYS A 160 -14.86 -6.44 24.72
N LEU A 161 -15.28 -7.66 24.36
CA LEU A 161 -16.69 -8.02 24.48
C LEU A 161 -17.05 -8.16 25.96
N ALA A 162 -18.14 -7.51 26.35
CA ALA A 162 -18.86 -7.87 27.55
C ALA A 162 -19.18 -9.38 27.48
N LYS A 163 -18.71 -10.15 28.46
CA LYS A 163 -18.97 -11.58 28.57
C LYS A 163 -20.50 -11.80 28.52
N PRO A 164 -21.06 -12.53 27.54
CA PRO A 164 -22.44 -12.95 27.66
C PRO A 164 -22.55 -13.91 28.83
N ALA A 165 -23.40 -13.59 29.80
CA ALA A 165 -23.78 -14.52 30.86
C ALA A 165 -24.30 -15.81 30.21
N SER A 166 -23.74 -16.96 30.62
CA SER A 166 -24.06 -18.26 30.06
C SER A 166 -25.53 -18.61 30.31
N VAL A 167 -26.40 -18.24 29.39
CA VAL A 167 -27.75 -18.78 29.28
C VAL A 167 -27.70 -19.83 28.19
N ARG A 168 -27.98 -21.10 28.52
CA ARG A 168 -28.25 -22.13 27.52
C ARG A 168 -29.54 -21.75 26.75
N ARG A 169 -29.43 -20.87 25.76
CA ARG A 169 -30.48 -20.68 24.74
C ARG A 169 -30.32 -21.78 23.69
N THR A 170 -31.42 -22.29 23.15
CA THR A 170 -31.37 -23.07 21.91
C THR A 170 -31.18 -22.09 20.77
N VAL A 171 -30.15 -22.30 19.92
CA VAL A 171 -29.96 -21.49 18.72
C VAL A 171 -31.23 -21.60 17.87
N THR A 172 -31.94 -20.49 17.72
CA THR A 172 -33.12 -20.45 16.87
C THR A 172 -32.70 -20.23 15.42
N LYS A 173 -33.45 -20.81 14.47
CA LYS A 173 -33.20 -20.63 13.03
C LYS A 173 -33.11 -19.14 12.64
N LYS A 174 -33.93 -18.30 13.28
CA LYS A 174 -33.92 -16.83 13.11
C LYS A 174 -32.59 -16.18 13.49
N GLU A 175 -31.91 -16.66 14.54
CA GLU A 175 -30.60 -16.13 14.95
C GLU A 175 -29.49 -16.54 13.97
N ILE A 176 -29.59 -17.74 13.39
CA ILE A 176 -28.68 -18.20 12.32
C ILE A 176 -28.85 -17.32 11.09
N ASP A 177 -30.10 -17.14 10.63
CA ASP A 177 -30.42 -16.32 9.45
C ASP A 177 -29.97 -14.86 9.65
N ALA A 178 -30.17 -14.30 10.86
CA ALA A 178 -29.69 -12.95 11.18
C ALA A 178 -28.15 -12.84 11.21
N THR A 179 -27.45 -13.91 11.61
CA THR A 179 -25.98 -13.95 11.60
C THR A 179 -25.43 -14.07 10.19
N VAL A 180 -26.09 -14.88 9.35
CA VAL A 180 -25.80 -15.00 7.91
C VAL A 180 -25.95 -13.65 7.22
N GLU A 181 -27.04 -12.94 7.46
CA GLU A 181 -27.27 -11.64 6.85
C GLU A 181 -26.22 -10.61 7.27
N LYS A 182 -25.83 -10.60 8.55
CA LYS A 182 -24.72 -9.77 9.04
C LYS A 182 -23.38 -10.12 8.41
N MET A 183 -23.08 -11.42 8.23
CA MET A 183 -21.85 -11.85 7.55
C MET A 183 -21.85 -11.43 6.08
N LYS A 184 -22.98 -11.55 5.40
CA LYS A 184 -23.14 -11.13 4.01
C LYS A 184 -22.94 -9.62 3.89
N SER A 185 -23.62 -8.84 4.71
CA SER A 185 -23.45 -7.38 4.77
C SER A 185 -22.00 -6.98 5.07
N SER A 186 -21.32 -7.65 6.01
CA SER A 186 -19.90 -7.40 6.31
C SER A 186 -18.99 -7.81 5.16
N LEU A 187 -19.30 -8.89 4.44
CA LEU A 187 -18.52 -9.34 3.28
C LEU A 187 -18.67 -8.38 2.09
N ASP A 188 -19.88 -7.88 1.86
CA ASP A 188 -20.18 -6.91 0.81
C ASP A 188 -19.42 -5.59 1.07
N SER A 189 -19.50 -5.05 2.30
CA SER A 189 -18.75 -3.83 2.67
C SER A 189 -17.23 -4.02 2.58
N MET A 190 -16.72 -5.19 2.98
CA MET A 190 -15.31 -5.53 2.81
C MET A 190 -14.92 -5.74 1.35
N SER A 191 -15.86 -6.13 0.49
CA SER A 191 -15.59 -6.24 -0.94
C SER A 191 -15.40 -4.88 -1.57
N GLU A 192 -16.31 -3.95 -1.30
CA GLU A 192 -16.18 -2.56 -1.74
C GLU A 192 -14.88 -1.91 -1.24
N MET A 193 -14.54 -2.12 0.03
CA MET A 193 -13.26 -1.66 0.59
C MET A 193 -12.06 -2.30 -0.13
N GLY A 194 -12.09 -3.60 -0.36
CA GLY A 194 -11.01 -4.31 -1.06
C GLY A 194 -10.83 -3.83 -2.50
N GLU A 195 -11.92 -3.50 -3.19
CA GLU A 195 -11.90 -2.93 -4.54
C GLU A 195 -11.29 -1.52 -4.52
N MET A 196 -11.70 -0.66 -3.59
CA MET A 196 -11.15 0.68 -3.42
C MET A 196 -9.64 0.64 -3.09
N GLU A 197 -9.23 -0.23 -2.16
CA GLU A 197 -7.82 -0.38 -1.79
C GLU A 197 -7.00 -0.98 -2.93
N SER A 198 -7.58 -1.85 -3.77
CA SER A 198 -6.92 -2.37 -4.98
C SER A 198 -6.74 -1.28 -6.03
N LEU A 199 -7.74 -0.42 -6.25
CA LEU A 199 -7.61 0.74 -7.14
C LEU A 199 -6.55 1.72 -6.63
N ARG A 200 -6.51 1.96 -5.31
CA ARG A 200 -5.47 2.78 -4.66
C ARG A 200 -4.09 2.15 -4.82
N LEU A 201 -3.97 0.84 -4.66
CA LEU A 201 -2.73 0.09 -4.85
C LEU A 201 -2.25 0.19 -6.30
N GLN A 202 -3.13 -0.02 -7.28
CA GLN A 202 -2.78 0.08 -8.70
C GLN A 202 -2.29 1.49 -9.06
N SER A 203 -3.04 2.51 -8.66
CA SER A 203 -2.63 3.90 -8.92
C SER A 203 -1.35 4.31 -8.18
N ALA A 204 -1.09 3.76 -6.98
CA ALA A 204 0.19 3.94 -6.30
C ALA A 204 1.34 3.22 -7.01
N MET A 205 1.12 2.00 -7.50
CA MET A 205 2.09 1.23 -8.30
C MET A 205 2.43 1.94 -9.61
N ASP A 206 1.44 2.47 -10.32
CA ASP A 206 1.66 3.21 -11.57
C ASP A 206 2.50 4.47 -11.34
N ARG A 207 2.23 5.18 -10.24
CA ARG A 207 3.02 6.37 -9.85
C ARG A 207 4.46 5.97 -9.50
N MET A 208 4.63 4.90 -8.73
CA MET A 208 5.95 4.39 -8.36
C MET A 208 6.75 3.96 -9.59
N SER A 209 6.12 3.23 -10.51
CA SER A 209 6.73 2.80 -11.78
C SER A 209 7.20 4.00 -12.61
N LYS A 210 6.37 5.04 -12.73
CA LYS A 210 6.77 6.29 -13.41
C LYS A 210 7.94 6.98 -12.72
N ALA A 211 7.92 7.10 -11.39
CA ALA A 211 9.01 7.69 -10.64
C ALA A 211 10.32 6.91 -10.82
N MET A 212 10.28 5.58 -10.79
CA MET A 212 11.45 4.74 -11.03
C MET A 212 12.00 4.85 -12.46
N SER A 213 11.12 4.97 -13.46
CA SER A 213 11.54 5.23 -14.84
C SER A 213 12.29 6.56 -14.96
N ILE A 214 11.77 7.62 -14.34
CA ILE A 214 12.41 8.94 -14.30
C ILE A 214 13.76 8.86 -13.58
N LEU A 215 13.80 8.22 -12.40
CA LEU A 215 15.04 8.02 -11.65
C LEU A 215 16.07 7.24 -12.46
N SER A 216 15.67 6.24 -13.24
CA SER A 216 16.56 5.46 -14.10
C SER A 216 17.15 6.31 -15.23
N ASN A 217 16.31 7.09 -15.92
CA ASN A 217 16.76 7.98 -16.99
C ASN A 217 17.71 9.07 -16.48
N LEU A 218 17.40 9.61 -15.30
CA LEU A 218 18.19 10.66 -14.68
C LEU A 218 19.48 10.11 -14.06
N LEU A 219 19.44 8.92 -13.45
CA LEU A 219 20.64 8.23 -12.96
C LEU A 219 21.62 7.93 -14.09
N LYS A 220 21.15 7.45 -15.24
CA LYS A 220 22.01 7.25 -16.42
C LYS A 220 22.73 8.54 -16.80
N LYS A 221 22.00 9.66 -16.83
CA LYS A 221 22.55 10.99 -17.12
C LYS A 221 23.55 11.49 -16.06
N ILE A 222 23.29 11.22 -14.78
CA ILE A 222 24.19 11.58 -13.66
C ILE A 222 25.42 10.68 -13.61
N HIS A 223 25.31 9.38 -13.88
CA HIS A 223 26.43 8.44 -13.88
C HIS A 223 27.52 8.90 -14.86
N ASP A 224 27.11 9.39 -16.03
CA ASP A 224 28.01 9.97 -17.03
C ASP A 224 28.70 11.28 -16.57
N THR A 225 28.26 11.89 -15.46
CA THR A 225 28.69 13.23 -15.00
C THR A 225 29.04 13.33 -13.49
N GLN A 226 29.09 12.21 -12.77
CA GLN A 226 28.95 12.10 -11.30
C GLN A 226 30.04 12.82 -10.47
N GLN A 227 31.30 12.80 -10.92
CA GLN A 227 32.41 13.31 -10.10
C GLN A 227 32.42 14.83 -9.94
N SER A 228 31.98 15.58 -10.95
CA SER A 228 31.92 17.05 -10.91
C SER A 228 30.81 17.56 -10.00
N ILE A 229 29.67 16.86 -9.99
CA ILE A 229 28.44 17.26 -9.28
C ILE A 229 28.65 17.28 -7.77
N ILE A 230 29.21 16.22 -7.20
CA ILE A 230 29.39 16.12 -5.74
C ILE A 230 30.37 17.19 -5.24
N GLN A 231 31.37 17.55 -6.04
CA GLN A 231 32.35 18.56 -5.68
C GLN A 231 31.74 19.98 -5.66
N ASN A 232 30.81 20.28 -6.55
CA ASN A 232 30.13 21.59 -6.62
C ASN A 232 29.00 21.75 -5.59
N LEU A 233 28.46 20.65 -5.07
CA LEU A 233 27.37 20.64 -4.08
C LEU A 233 27.83 20.62 -2.60
N LYS A 234 29.15 20.48 -2.36
CA LYS A 234 29.76 20.58 -1.02
C LYS A 234 29.82 22.04 -0.56
#